data_AF-A0A5P9K608-F1
#
_entry.id   AF-A0A5P9K608-F1
#
_cell.length_a   1.000
_cell.length_b   1.000
_cell.length_c   1.000
_cell.angle_alpha   90.00
_cell.angle_beta   90.00
_cell.angle_gamma   90.00
#
_symmetry.space_group_name_H-M   'P 1'
#
loop_
_entity.id
_entity.type
_entity.pdbx_description
1 polymer ?
#
loop_
_entity_poly.entity_id
_entity_poly.type
_entity_poly.pdbx_seq_one_letter_code
_entity_poly.pdbx_strand_id
1 'polypeptide(L)'
;MHQQATNDSDGQAVLDGTELQEKLAAAGPPERERILGETVREQAAAVLDQSVIDLDSNFLEKGLTSLKALELTRNLMSLTGIEIPLVAVIEHPTPVHLGRFMAELLAESGDGAAR
;
A
#
# COMPACT_ATOMS: atom_id res chain seq x y z
N MET A 1 -32.07 -1.94 23.05
CA MET A 1 -31.68 -0.51 22.99
C MET A 1 -30.27 -0.43 22.47
N HIS A 2 -30.11 0.20 21.29
CA HIS A 2 -28.91 0.88 20.76
C HIS A 2 -27.66 0.01 20.45
N GLN A 3 -27.12 -0.13 19.23
CA GLN A 3 -27.33 0.49 17.91
C GLN A 3 -26.74 -0.44 16.83
N GLN A 4 -27.45 -0.70 15.73
CA GLN A 4 -26.82 -0.99 14.44
C GLN A 4 -27.32 0.10 13.50
N ALA A 5 -26.61 1.23 13.53
CA ALA A 5 -26.80 2.33 12.60
C ALA A 5 -25.99 2.01 11.34
N THR A 6 -26.73 1.80 10.25
CA THR A 6 -26.44 2.34 8.92
C THR A 6 -24.96 2.46 8.53
N ASN A 7 -24.47 1.51 7.73
CA ASN A 7 -23.56 1.89 6.66
C ASN A 7 -24.12 1.37 5.33
N ASP A 8 -25.24 1.97 4.94
CA ASP A 8 -25.68 2.04 3.56
C ASP A 8 -25.05 3.32 3.00
N SER A 9 -23.95 3.16 2.26
CA SER A 9 -23.31 4.24 1.52
C SER A 9 -23.07 3.75 0.10
N ASP A 10 -24.11 3.93 -0.73
CA ASP A 10 -24.01 4.00 -2.18
C ASP A 10 -23.24 5.28 -2.56
N GLY A 11 -22.06 5.13 -3.19
CA GLY A 11 -21.20 6.27 -3.51
C GLY A 11 -19.82 5.90 -4.07
N GLN A 12 -19.78 5.25 -5.23
CA GLN A 12 -18.65 5.20 -6.18
C GLN A 12 -17.22 4.96 -5.64
N ALA A 13 -16.78 3.70 -5.69
CA ALA A 13 -15.47 3.22 -6.18
C ALA A 13 -14.25 4.17 -6.13
N VAL A 14 -13.98 4.78 -4.98
CA VAL A 14 -12.63 5.11 -4.57
C VAL A 14 -12.33 4.12 -3.43
N LEU A 15 -11.23 3.39 -3.54
CA LEU A 15 -10.72 2.65 -2.38
C LEU A 15 -10.19 3.72 -1.42
N ASP A 16 -11.09 4.34 -0.67
CA ASP A 16 -10.76 5.38 0.31
C ASP A 16 -9.74 4.78 1.28
N GLY A 17 -8.61 5.46 1.47
CA GLY A 17 -7.49 4.95 2.28
C GLY A 17 -7.93 4.46 3.67
N THR A 18 -9.02 4.98 4.21
CA THR A 18 -9.64 4.52 5.46
C THR A 18 -10.05 3.04 5.42
N GLU A 19 -10.73 2.58 4.37
CA GLU A 19 -11.16 1.17 4.27
C GLU A 19 -9.96 0.23 4.11
N LEU A 20 -8.94 0.67 3.35
CA LEU A 20 -7.69 -0.06 3.22
C LEU A 20 -6.98 -0.19 4.57
N GLN A 21 -6.90 0.90 5.34
CA GLN A 21 -6.29 0.91 6.67
C GLN A 21 -7.03 -0.02 7.65
N GLU A 22 -8.37 -0.03 7.64
CA GLU A 22 -9.16 -0.94 8.47
C GLU A 22 -8.92 -2.42 8.09
N LYS A 23 -8.85 -2.72 6.79
CA LYS A 23 -8.53 -4.07 6.30
C LYS A 23 -7.13 -4.49 6.71
N LEU A 24 -6.14 -3.62 6.63
CA LEU A 24 -4.77 -3.90 7.07
C LEU A 24 -4.72 -4.14 8.59
N ALA A 25 -5.43 -3.36 9.39
CA ALA A 25 -5.50 -3.54 10.83
C ALA A 25 -6.10 -4.91 11.21
N ALA A 26 -7.18 -5.32 10.54
CA ALA A 26 -7.85 -6.60 10.77
C ALA A 26 -7.13 -7.82 10.15
N ALA A 27 -6.30 -7.61 9.13
CA ALA A 27 -5.55 -8.67 8.44
C ALA A 27 -4.39 -9.22 9.29
N GLY A 28 -4.13 -10.53 9.16
CA GLY A 28 -2.92 -11.15 9.69
C GLY A 28 -1.69 -10.88 8.83
N PRO A 29 -0.47 -11.22 9.29
CA PRO A 29 0.78 -10.93 8.58
C PRO A 29 0.81 -11.31 7.08
N PRO A 30 0.48 -12.56 6.68
CA PRO A 30 0.56 -12.94 5.26
C PRO A 30 -0.51 -12.25 4.40
N GLU A 31 -1.65 -11.88 5.00
CA GLU A 31 -2.73 -11.19 4.30
C GLU A 31 -2.40 -9.71 4.11
N ARG A 32 -1.75 -9.07 5.10
CA ARG A 32 -1.24 -7.70 4.98
C ARG A 32 -0.23 -7.58 3.84
N GLU A 33 0.73 -8.51 3.76
CA GLU A 33 1.73 -8.54 2.68
C GLU A 33 1.06 -8.61 1.30
N ARG A 34 0.03 -9.46 1.17
CA ARG A 34 -0.74 -9.58 -0.07
C ARG A 34 -1.47 -8.29 -0.42
N ILE A 35 -2.25 -7.75 0.52
CA ILE A 35 -3.03 -6.52 0.31
C ILE A 35 -2.08 -5.38 -0.10
N LEU A 36 -0.99 -5.19 0.63
CA LEU A 36 -0.01 -4.14 0.34
C LEU A 36 0.68 -4.37 -1.01
N GLY A 37 1.05 -5.60 -1.35
CA GLY A 37 1.63 -5.93 -2.65
C GLY A 37 0.69 -5.61 -3.81
N GLU A 38 -0.61 -5.90 -3.67
CA GLU A 38 -1.63 -5.55 -4.67
C GLU A 38 -1.82 -4.03 -4.78
N THR A 39 -1.89 -3.31 -3.66
CA THR A 39 -1.97 -1.84 -3.66
C THR A 39 -0.75 -1.20 -4.31
N VAL A 40 0.46 -1.70 -4.01
CA VAL A 40 1.69 -1.23 -4.65
C VAL A 40 1.65 -1.46 -6.15
N ARG A 41 1.19 -2.63 -6.60
CA ARG A 41 1.04 -2.95 -8.02
C ARG A 41 0.13 -1.95 -8.72
N GLU A 42 -1.04 -1.67 -8.14
CA GLU A 42 -2.02 -0.75 -8.69
C GLU A 42 -1.47 0.68 -8.80
N GLN A 43 -0.84 1.18 -7.73
CA GLN A 43 -0.27 2.53 -7.73
C GLN A 43 0.94 2.66 -8.64
N ALA A 44 1.78 1.62 -8.74
CA ALA A 44 2.91 1.62 -9.66
C ALA A 44 2.44 1.55 -11.12
N ALA A 45 1.40 0.78 -11.44
CA ALA A 45 0.80 0.76 -12.77
C ALA A 45 0.27 2.15 -13.16
N ALA A 46 -0.45 2.82 -12.25
CA ALA A 46 -0.95 4.18 -12.46
C ALA A 46 0.19 5.19 -12.69
N VAL A 47 1.24 5.17 -11.87
CA VAL A 47 2.39 6.07 -11.99
C VAL A 47 3.23 5.78 -13.23
N LEU A 48 3.32 4.52 -13.67
CA LEU A 48 4.05 4.12 -14.87
C LEU A 48 3.24 4.28 -16.16
N ASP A 49 1.99 4.75 -16.08
CA ASP A 49 1.05 4.82 -17.21
C ASP A 49 0.84 3.44 -17.89
N GLN A 50 0.88 2.37 -17.09
CA GLN A 50 0.68 0.98 -17.54
C GLN A 50 -0.66 0.47 -17.04
N SER A 51 -1.36 -0.32 -17.87
CA SER A 51 -2.64 -0.90 -17.47
C SER A 51 -2.48 -2.03 -16.43
N VAL A 52 -1.39 -2.80 -16.55
CA VAL A 52 -1.09 -3.94 -15.67
C VAL A 52 0.43 -4.06 -15.56
N ILE A 53 0.92 -4.35 -14.36
CA ILE A 53 2.30 -4.77 -14.10
C ILE A 53 2.29 -6.06 -13.28
N ASP A 54 3.29 -6.92 -13.50
CA ASP A 54 3.45 -8.13 -12.68
C ASP A 54 3.93 -7.78 -11.27
N LEU A 55 3.55 -8.63 -10.31
CA LEU A 55 3.96 -8.50 -8.91
C LEU A 55 5.49 -8.63 -8.72
N ASP A 56 6.17 -9.28 -9.66
CA ASP A 56 7.63 -9.44 -9.70
C ASP A 56 8.30 -8.48 -10.70
N SER A 57 7.54 -7.58 -11.33
CA SER A 57 8.12 -6.60 -12.27
C SER A 57 8.98 -5.58 -11.55
N ASN A 58 10.21 -5.40 -12.05
CA ASN A 58 11.10 -4.37 -11.56
C ASN A 58 10.67 -2.97 -12.05
N PHE A 59 10.31 -2.08 -11.12
CA PHE A 59 9.87 -0.72 -11.45
C PHE A 59 10.92 0.08 -12.21
N LEU A 60 12.19 -0.07 -11.84
CA LEU A 60 13.30 0.67 -12.43
C LEU A 60 13.48 0.28 -13.90
N GLU A 61 13.36 -1.01 -14.22
CA GLU A 61 13.38 -1.50 -15.60
C GLU A 61 12.16 -1.08 -16.41
N LYS A 62 11.02 -0.85 -15.75
CA LYS A 62 9.79 -0.35 -16.38
C LYS A 62 9.77 1.17 -16.57
N GLY A 63 10.82 1.89 -16.14
CA GLY A 63 10.95 3.33 -16.33
C GLY A 63 10.50 4.16 -15.12
N LEU A 64 10.48 3.59 -13.91
CA LEU A 64 10.28 4.35 -12.69
C LEU A 64 11.48 5.28 -12.46
N THR A 65 11.24 6.58 -12.60
CA THR A 65 12.23 7.63 -12.32
C THR A 65 12.15 8.06 -10.85
N SER A 66 13.11 8.84 -10.36
CA SER A 66 13.08 9.36 -8.98
C SER A 66 11.81 10.16 -8.66
N LEU A 67 11.29 10.92 -9.63
CA LEU A 67 10.06 11.70 -9.46
C LEU A 67 8.83 10.79 -9.37
N LYS A 68 8.74 9.80 -10.27
CA LYS A 68 7.69 8.77 -10.25
C LYS A 68 7.74 7.92 -8.98
N ALA A 69 8.94 7.57 -8.51
CA ALA A 69 9.13 6.85 -7.25
C ALA A 69 8.63 7.66 -6.05
N LEU A 70 8.88 8.97 -6.03
CA LEU A 70 8.38 9.86 -4.99
C LEU A 70 6.84 10.02 -5.05
N GLU A 71 6.26 10.05 -6.25
CA GLU A 71 4.80 10.02 -6.42
C GLU A 71 4.20 8.72 -5.89
N LEU A 72 4.82 7.58 -6.21
CA LEU A 72 4.41 6.28 -5.71
C LEU A 72 4.41 6.23 -4.18
N THR A 73 5.50 6.65 -3.52
CA THR A 73 5.56 6.63 -2.04
C THR A 73 4.53 7.56 -1.41
N ARG A 74 4.30 8.76 -1.98
CA ARG A 74 3.25 9.68 -1.49
C ARG A 74 1.86 9.08 -1.60
N ASN A 75 1.54 8.46 -2.73
CA ASN A 75 0.23 7.84 -2.94
C ASN A 75 0.02 6.67 -1.99
N LEU A 76 1.03 5.82 -1.81
CA LEU A 76 0.98 4.71 -0.88
C LEU A 76 0.83 5.17 0.56
N MET A 77 1.57 6.22 0.97
CA MET A 77 1.41 6.83 2.29
C MET A 77 0.00 7.37 2.50
N SER A 78 -0.58 8.03 1.50
CA SER A 78 -1.95 8.56 1.59
C SER A 78 -3.00 7.45 1.74
N LEU A 79 -2.78 6.28 1.13
CA LEU A 79 -3.72 5.16 1.17
C LEU A 79 -3.55 4.31 2.43
N THR A 80 -2.31 4.05 2.83
CA THR A 80 -1.98 3.08 3.89
C THR A 80 -1.66 3.73 5.23
N GLY A 81 -1.37 5.03 5.25
CA GLY A 81 -0.87 5.73 6.44
C GLY A 81 0.58 5.40 6.80
N ILE A 82 1.28 4.59 5.99
CA ILE A 82 2.65 4.13 6.24
C ILE A 82 3.64 5.10 5.61
N GLU A 83 4.61 5.61 6.38
CA GLU A 83 5.67 6.45 5.87
C GLU A 83 6.74 5.60 5.17
N ILE A 84 6.87 5.73 3.84
CA ILE A 84 7.79 4.90 3.05
C ILE A 84 8.99 5.76 2.63
N PRO A 85 10.22 5.40 3.03
CA PRO A 85 11.40 6.12 2.59
C PRO A 85 11.65 5.81 1.10
N LEU A 86 12.01 6.84 0.32
CA LEU A 86 12.22 6.70 -1.13
C LEU A 86 13.29 5.64 -1.48
N VAL A 87 14.29 5.47 -0.62
CA VAL A 87 15.34 4.45 -0.78
C VAL A 87 14.76 3.02 -0.81
N ALA A 88 13.65 2.76 -0.10
CA ALA A 88 13.01 1.45 -0.10
C ALA A 88 12.46 1.05 -1.48
N VAL A 89 12.08 2.02 -2.31
CA VAL A 89 11.64 1.74 -3.69
C VAL A 89 12.81 1.25 -4.56
N ILE A 90 14.03 1.65 -4.23
CA ILE A 90 15.25 1.25 -4.94
C ILE A 90 15.75 -0.11 -4.40
N GLU A 91 15.70 -0.31 -3.09
CA GLU A 91 16.09 -1.57 -2.44
C GLU A 91 15.08 -2.70 -2.68
N HIS A 92 13.80 -2.35 -2.83
CA HIS A 92 12.69 -3.26 -3.08
C HIS A 92 11.95 -2.86 -4.36
N PRO A 93 12.58 -3.03 -5.54
CA PRO A 93 12.08 -2.48 -6.80
C PRO A 93 10.92 -3.28 -7.40
N THR A 94 10.22 -4.11 -6.62
CA THR A 94 9.11 -4.94 -7.10
C THR A 94 7.91 -4.80 -6.16
N PRO A 95 6.67 -4.93 -6.65
CA PRO A 95 5.48 -4.88 -5.82
C PRO A 95 5.49 -5.82 -4.61
N VAL A 96 5.92 -7.08 -4.78
CA VAL A 96 5.97 -8.04 -3.66
C VAL A 96 6.95 -7.59 -2.59
N HIS A 97 8.20 -7.29 -2.96
CA HIS A 97 9.21 -6.90 -1.97
C HIS A 97 8.84 -5.58 -1.26
N LEU A 98 8.31 -4.59 -1.98
CA LEU A 98 7.92 -3.32 -1.36
C LEU A 98 6.69 -3.51 -0.44
N GLY A 99 5.70 -4.30 -0.86
CA GLY A 99 4.53 -4.62 -0.04
C GLY A 99 4.88 -5.37 1.24
N ARG A 100 5.84 -6.30 1.16
CA ARG A 100 6.39 -6.98 2.34
C ARG A 100 7.11 -6.01 3.28
N PHE A 101 8.00 -5.17 2.76
CA PHE A 101 8.69 -4.16 3.57
C PHE A 101 7.70 -3.23 4.30
N MET A 102 6.63 -2.81 3.62
CA MET A 102 5.57 -2.02 4.24
C MET A 102 4.82 -2.78 5.34
N ALA A 103 4.59 -4.09 5.18
CA ALA A 103 3.97 -4.92 6.21
C ALA A 103 4.84 -5.04 7.46
N GLU A 104 6.15 -5.16 7.27
CA GLU A 104 7.14 -5.16 8.36
C GLU A 104 7.12 -3.83 9.10
N LEU A 105 7.16 -2.70 8.38
CA LEU A 105 7.11 -1.37 8.97
C LEU A 105 5.81 -1.10 9.76
N LEU A 106 4.67 -1.60 9.26
CA LEU A 106 3.39 -1.52 9.96
C LEU A 106 3.40 -2.35 11.25
N ALA A 107 4.04 -3.53 11.25
CA ALA A 107 4.19 -4.36 12.44
C ALA A 107 5.09 -3.69 13.50
N GLU A 108 6.20 -3.08 13.08
CA GLU A 108 7.10 -2.34 13.97
C GLU A 108 6.44 -1.10 14.58
N SER A 109 5.62 -0.38 13.80
CA SER A 109 4.88 0.80 14.26
C SER A 109 3.76 0.45 15.26
N GLY A 110 3.16 -0.73 15.13
CA GLY A 110 2.12 -1.23 16.05
C GLY A 110 2.66 -1.82 17.35
N ASP A 111 3.90 -2.31 17.36
CA ASP A 111 4.55 -2.93 18.53
C ASP A 111 5.16 -1.90 19.50
N GLY A 112 5.41 -0.66 19.03
CA GLY A 112 5.99 0.43 19.83
C GLY A 112 5.10 0.97 20.96
N ALA A 113 3.82 0.59 21.04
CA ALA A 113 2.89 1.05 22.09
C ALA A 113 2.87 0.16 23.35
N ALA A 114 3.69 -0.89 23.41
CA ALA A 114 3.76 -1.81 24.55
C ALA A 114 5.19 -1.93 25.10
N ARG A 115 5.78 -0.85 25.61
CA ARG A 115 6.96 -0.91 26.48
C ARG A 115 6.86 0.07 27.64
#